data_AF-A0A0P0XAX5-F1
#
_entry.id   AF-A0A0P0XAX5-F1
#
_cell.length_a   1.000
_cell.length_b   1.000
_cell.length_c   1.000
_cell.angle_alpha   90.00
_cell.angle_beta   90.00
_cell.angle_gamma   90.00
#
_symmetry.space_group_name_H-M   'P 1'
#
loop_
_entity.id
_entity.type
_entity.pdbx_description
1 polymer ?
#
loop_
_entity_poly.entity_id
_entity_poly.type
_entity_poly.pdbx_seq_one_letter_code
_entity_poly.pdbx_strand_id
1 'polypeptide(L)'
;MAPVTEEEAAAAAERIFERLAESGGLLQQHDHQLQRQLRLHFRRMPARYLVDMCGGKAEEVLIHLQLLADCADPANRPVVHARFLLTIPSSSSSSIVRVRVHEIVFVCLDKPKLLSQLSALVSEVGLNIREAHVYSTLDAFSLSVFLVDGWNKEEAGGLLKAIKEKVIVWLADQMLRATD
;
A
#
# COMPACT_ATOMS: atom_id res chain seq x y z
N MET A 1 -15.34 -15.07 -4.85
CA MET A 1 -14.48 -15.68 -3.81
C MET A 1 -15.20 -15.59 -2.48
N ALA A 2 -15.10 -16.62 -1.63
CA ALA A 2 -15.61 -16.54 -0.28
C ALA A 2 -14.84 -15.46 0.52
N PRO A 3 -15.48 -14.74 1.44
CA PRO A 3 -14.79 -13.84 2.34
C PRO A 3 -13.84 -14.64 3.25
N VAL A 4 -12.71 -14.03 3.60
CA VAL A 4 -11.77 -14.55 4.61
C VAL A 4 -12.53 -14.81 5.88
N THR A 5 -12.48 -16.02 6.44
CA THR A 5 -13.19 -16.48 7.66
C THR A 5 -12.62 -15.87 8.94
N GLU A 6 -13.30 -16.07 10.08
CA GLU A 6 -12.83 -15.55 11.38
C GLU A 6 -11.56 -16.25 11.83
N GLU A 7 -11.51 -17.55 11.59
CA GLU A 7 -10.38 -18.41 11.90
C GLU A 7 -9.15 -18.03 11.06
N GLU A 8 -9.32 -17.86 9.75
CA GLU A 8 -8.24 -17.41 8.86
C GLU A 8 -7.70 -16.04 9.27
N ALA A 9 -8.59 -15.09 9.61
CA ALA A 9 -8.16 -13.77 10.05
C ALA A 9 -7.49 -13.77 11.43
N ALA A 10 -7.97 -14.59 12.36
CA ALA A 10 -7.35 -14.78 13.67
C ALA A 10 -5.94 -15.34 13.55
N ALA A 11 -5.77 -16.42 12.78
CA ALA A 11 -4.47 -17.04 12.53
C ALA A 11 -3.51 -16.09 11.79
N ALA A 12 -4.01 -15.34 10.81
CA ALA A 12 -3.22 -14.32 10.11
C ALA A 12 -2.74 -13.22 11.07
N ALA A 13 -3.64 -12.69 11.91
CA ALA A 13 -3.33 -11.65 12.88
C ALA A 13 -2.31 -12.10 13.93
N GLU A 14 -2.47 -13.32 14.46
CA GLU A 14 -1.52 -13.92 15.40
C GLU A 14 -0.14 -14.04 14.79
N ARG A 15 -0.02 -14.57 13.56
CA ARG A 15 1.25 -14.70 12.84
C ARG A 15 1.92 -13.35 12.57
N ILE A 16 1.16 -12.30 12.27
CA ILE A 16 1.73 -10.95 12.12
C ILE A 16 2.20 -10.41 13.48
N PHE A 17 1.39 -10.58 14.52
CA PHE A 17 1.72 -10.11 15.87
C PHE A 17 3.01 -10.76 16.40
N GLU A 18 3.14 -12.09 16.28
CA GLU A 18 4.35 -12.83 16.68
C GLU A 18 5.60 -12.28 15.98
N ARG A 19 5.52 -12.03 14.68
CA ARG A 19 6.65 -11.49 13.92
C ARG A 19 7.05 -10.08 14.31
N LEU A 20 6.07 -9.25 14.66
CA LEU A 20 6.36 -7.92 15.18
C LEU A 20 6.99 -7.98 16.58
N ALA A 21 6.64 -8.99 17.39
CA ALA A 21 7.26 -9.23 18.68
C ALA A 21 8.71 -9.72 18.52
N GLU A 22 8.98 -10.59 17.53
CA GLU A 22 10.31 -11.10 17.21
C GLU A 22 11.26 -10.03 16.67
N SER A 23 10.76 -9.03 15.93
CA SER A 23 11.59 -7.97 15.37
C SER A 23 12.11 -6.96 16.41
N GLY A 24 11.80 -7.15 17.70
CA GLY A 24 12.29 -6.30 18.78
C GLY A 24 11.56 -4.96 18.90
N GLY A 25 10.38 -4.84 18.28
CA GLY A 25 9.52 -3.68 18.48
C GLY A 25 9.11 -3.53 19.95
N LEU A 26 8.86 -2.29 20.38
CA LEU A 26 8.31 -1.95 21.71
C LEU A 26 6.84 -2.43 21.90
N LEU A 27 6.49 -3.58 21.33
CA LEU A 27 5.21 -4.20 21.58
C LEU A 27 5.18 -4.68 23.02
N GLN A 28 4.21 -4.17 23.77
CA GLN A 28 3.86 -4.76 25.05
C GLN A 28 3.44 -6.20 24.76
N GLN A 29 3.94 -7.17 25.54
CA GLN A 29 3.71 -8.61 25.32
C GLN A 29 2.23 -8.99 25.11
N HIS A 30 1.31 -8.12 25.52
CA HIS A 30 -0.14 -8.28 25.36
C HIS A 30 -0.82 -7.04 24.79
N ASP A 31 -0.37 -6.54 23.63
CA ASP A 31 -1.15 -5.53 22.89
C ASP A 31 -2.37 -6.18 22.21
N HIS A 32 -3.39 -6.48 23.02
CA HIS A 32 -4.68 -7.02 22.60
C HIS A 32 -5.43 -6.08 21.65
N GLN A 33 -5.18 -4.76 21.75
CA GLN A 33 -5.78 -3.80 20.86
C GLN A 33 -5.22 -3.97 19.44
N LEU A 34 -3.90 -4.08 19.30
CA LEU A 34 -3.26 -4.34 18.02
C LEU A 34 -3.71 -5.69 17.44
N GLN A 35 -3.75 -6.76 18.26
CA GLN A 35 -4.26 -8.06 17.81
C GLN A 35 -5.70 -7.95 17.26
N ARG A 36 -6.58 -7.21 17.95
CA ARG A 36 -7.95 -6.97 17.48
C ARG A 36 -7.97 -6.16 16.19
N GLN A 37 -7.15 -5.12 16.07
CA GLN A 37 -7.05 -4.32 14.86
C GLN A 37 -6.56 -5.15 13.66
N LEU A 38 -5.53 -5.98 13.85
CA LEU A 38 -5.03 -6.91 12.83
C LEU A 38 -6.12 -7.90 12.39
N ARG A 39 -6.87 -8.49 13.33
CA ARG A 39 -7.99 -9.40 13.01
C ARG A 39 -9.03 -8.71 12.15
N LEU A 40 -9.49 -7.52 12.56
CA LEU A 40 -10.48 -6.74 11.80
C LEU A 40 -9.95 -6.33 10.42
N HIS A 41 -8.67 -6.02 10.32
CA HIS A 41 -8.00 -5.72 9.05
C HIS A 41 -8.00 -6.90 8.10
N PHE A 42 -7.62 -8.10 8.55
CA PHE A 42 -7.66 -9.28 7.68
C PHE A 42 -9.09 -9.67 7.26
N ARG A 43 -10.09 -9.43 8.12
CA ARG A 43 -11.50 -9.74 7.81
C ARG A 43 -12.07 -8.90 6.68
N ARG A 44 -11.66 -7.63 6.56
CA ARG A 44 -12.09 -6.74 5.48
C ARG A 44 -11.30 -6.93 4.19
N MET A 45 -10.22 -7.71 4.21
CA MET A 45 -9.36 -7.92 3.05
C MET A 45 -9.79 -9.12 2.20
N PRO A 46 -9.51 -9.13 0.89
CA PRO A 46 -9.72 -10.31 0.06
C PRO A 46 -8.73 -11.43 0.43
N ALA A 47 -9.09 -12.70 0.24
CA ALA A 47 -8.22 -13.82 0.61
C ALA A 47 -6.84 -13.80 -0.06
N ARG A 48 -6.72 -13.18 -1.24
CA ARG A 48 -5.42 -12.95 -1.91
C ARG A 48 -4.45 -12.13 -1.04
N TYR A 49 -4.95 -11.14 -0.31
CA TYR A 49 -4.12 -10.33 0.60
C TYR A 49 -3.45 -11.19 1.68
N LEU A 50 -4.16 -12.20 2.22
CA LEU A 50 -3.59 -13.09 3.23
C LEU A 50 -2.42 -13.88 2.65
N VAL A 51 -2.59 -14.42 1.45
CA VAL A 51 -1.53 -15.15 0.74
C VAL A 51 -0.30 -14.27 0.52
N ASP A 52 -0.51 -13.02 0.11
CA ASP A 52 0.58 -12.12 -0.28
C ASP A 52 1.30 -11.50 0.93
N MET A 53 0.62 -11.33 2.07
CA MET A 53 1.10 -10.53 3.21
C MET A 53 1.41 -11.36 4.47
N CYS A 54 0.65 -12.42 4.77
CA CYS A 54 0.86 -13.23 5.98
C CYS A 54 2.19 -14.01 5.94
N GLY A 55 2.81 -14.15 4.78
CA GLY A 55 4.04 -14.93 4.56
C GLY A 55 5.33 -14.28 5.08
N GLY A 56 5.40 -12.95 5.23
CA GLY A 56 6.62 -12.29 5.72
C GLY A 56 6.55 -10.79 5.95
N LYS A 57 5.39 -10.16 5.76
CA LYS A 57 5.30 -8.72 5.50
C LYS A 57 4.61 -7.97 6.64
N ALA A 58 5.11 -8.14 7.86
CA ALA A 58 4.47 -7.61 9.06
C ALA A 58 4.45 -6.08 9.10
N GLU A 59 5.55 -5.44 8.71
CA GLU A 59 5.64 -3.98 8.61
C GLU A 59 4.71 -3.43 7.54
N GLU A 60 4.62 -4.08 6.38
CA GLU A 60 3.68 -3.72 5.33
C GLU A 60 2.23 -3.80 5.83
N VAL A 61 1.89 -4.84 6.59
CA VAL A 61 0.54 -4.98 7.17
C VAL A 61 0.23 -3.81 8.11
N LEU A 62 1.19 -3.36 8.94
CA LEU A 62 0.99 -2.20 9.80
C LEU A 62 0.83 -0.90 9.00
N ILE A 63 1.63 -0.71 7.95
CA ILE A 63 1.49 0.44 7.05
C ILE A 63 0.10 0.43 6.41
N HIS A 64 -0.33 -0.69 5.85
CA HIS A 64 -1.64 -0.81 5.21
C HIS A 64 -2.79 -0.59 6.20
N LEU A 65 -2.67 -1.12 7.43
CA LEU A 65 -3.62 -0.91 8.51
C LEU A 65 -3.78 0.58 8.83
N GLN A 66 -2.66 1.29 9.02
CA GLN A 66 -2.67 2.71 9.32
C GLN A 66 -3.26 3.54 8.18
N LEU A 67 -2.84 3.29 6.94
CA LEU A 67 -3.34 4.04 5.78
C LEU A 67 -4.85 3.86 5.57
N LEU A 68 -5.39 2.66 5.81
CA LEU A 68 -6.83 2.43 5.74
C LEU A 68 -7.60 3.07 6.90
N ALA A 69 -7.00 3.14 8.09
CA ALA A 69 -7.58 3.87 9.22
C ALA A 69 -7.62 5.37 8.94
N ASP A 70 -6.53 5.95 8.43
CA ASP A 70 -6.47 7.37 8.05
C ASP A 70 -7.46 7.69 6.94
N CYS A 71 -7.60 6.80 5.96
CA CYS A 71 -8.52 6.95 4.83
C CYS A 71 -10.00 6.79 5.25
N ALA A 72 -10.29 6.29 6.46
CA ALA A 72 -11.65 6.21 6.96
C ALA A 72 -12.27 7.61 7.11
N ASP A 73 -11.48 8.63 7.42
CA ASP A 73 -11.91 10.03 7.40
C ASP A 73 -12.01 10.53 5.94
N PRO A 74 -13.20 10.97 5.48
CA PRO A 74 -13.38 11.56 4.15
C PRO A 74 -12.43 12.72 3.83
N ALA A 75 -12.03 13.52 4.84
CA ALA A 75 -11.16 14.67 4.65
C ALA A 75 -9.72 14.29 4.26
N ASN A 76 -9.30 13.06 4.57
CA ASN A 76 -7.96 12.55 4.27
C ASN A 76 -7.86 11.87 2.90
N ARG A 77 -8.98 11.71 2.18
CA ARG A 77 -9.01 10.88 0.96
C ARG A 77 -8.51 11.66 -0.27
N PRO A 78 -7.66 11.05 -1.13
CA PRO A 78 -7.01 9.75 -0.98
C PRO A 78 -5.79 9.86 -0.04
N VAL A 79 -5.50 8.80 0.69
CA VAL A 79 -4.26 8.71 1.46
C VAL A 79 -3.17 8.13 0.57
N VAL A 80 -1.98 8.74 0.61
CA VAL A 80 -0.83 8.30 -0.18
C VAL A 80 0.40 8.17 0.70
N HIS A 81 1.12 7.07 0.52
CA HIS A 81 2.38 6.77 1.15
C HIS A 81 3.45 6.45 0.11
N ALA A 82 4.70 6.81 0.40
CA ALA A 82 5.84 6.35 -0.39
C ALA A 82 7.03 6.07 0.53
N ARG A 83 7.77 5.00 0.24
CA ARG A 83 9.01 4.64 0.93
C ARG A 83 10.03 4.02 -0.01
N PHE A 84 11.30 4.12 0.34
CA PHE A 84 12.34 3.31 -0.30
C PHE A 84 12.28 1.88 0.23
N LEU A 85 12.37 0.91 -0.66
CA LEU A 85 12.43 -0.49 -0.29
C LEU A 85 13.86 -1.01 -0.31
N LEU A 86 14.49 -0.96 -1.48
CA LEU A 86 15.76 -1.63 -1.72
C LEU A 86 16.42 -1.14 -3.01
N THR A 87 17.69 -1.48 -3.15
CA THR A 87 18.45 -1.30 -4.40
C THR A 87 18.73 -2.66 -5.00
N ILE A 88 18.32 -2.88 -6.25
CA ILE A 88 18.64 -4.09 -7.02
C ILE A 88 19.72 -3.83 -8.08
N PRO A 89 20.55 -4.82 -8.39
CA PRO A 89 21.35 -4.79 -9.60
C PRO A 89 20.44 -4.90 -10.83
N SER A 90 20.68 -4.04 -11.82
CA SER A 90 20.07 -4.09 -13.13
C SER A 90 21.18 -4.24 -14.16
N SER A 91 21.12 -5.34 -14.91
CA SER A 91 22.03 -5.58 -16.02
C SER A 91 21.62 -4.70 -17.20
N SER A 92 22.32 -3.60 -17.40
CA SER A 92 22.35 -2.94 -18.71
C SER A 92 23.53 -3.50 -19.50
N SER A 93 23.45 -3.47 -20.84
CA SER A 93 24.25 -4.26 -21.81
C SER A 93 25.79 -4.18 -21.73
N SER A 94 26.38 -3.46 -20.78
CA SER A 94 27.81 -3.54 -20.47
C SER A 94 28.18 -3.13 -19.03
N SER A 95 27.21 -2.80 -18.17
CA SER A 95 27.45 -2.34 -16.80
C SER A 95 26.28 -2.68 -15.87
N ILE A 96 26.62 -3.13 -14.66
CA ILE A 96 25.64 -3.32 -13.58
C ILE A 96 25.23 -1.94 -13.08
N VAL A 97 24.03 -1.51 -13.45
CA VAL A 97 23.42 -0.27 -12.95
C VAL A 97 22.65 -0.63 -11.69
N ARG A 98 22.76 0.18 -10.64
CA ARG A 98 21.95 0.01 -9.42
C ARG A 98 20.65 0.78 -9.58
N VAL A 99 19.53 0.07 -9.45
CA VAL A 99 18.19 0.64 -9.56
C VAL A 99 17.55 0.68 -8.18
N ARG A 100 17.04 1.85 -7.80
CA ARG A 100 16.33 2.05 -6.54
C ARG A 100 14.86 1.75 -6.72
N VAL A 101 14.37 0.81 -5.93
CA VAL A 101 12.98 0.42 -5.90
C VAL A 101 12.30 1.12 -4.74
N HIS A 102 11.20 1.79 -5.04
CA HIS A 102 10.33 2.44 -4.08
C HIS A 102 8.97 1.76 -4.09
N GLU A 103 8.31 1.82 -2.94
CA GLU A 103 6.90 1.48 -2.82
C GLU A 103 6.07 2.76 -2.79
N ILE A 104 4.97 2.77 -3.53
CA ILE A 104 3.94 3.80 -3.45
C ILE A 104 2.62 3.10 -3.15
N VAL A 105 1.93 3.53 -2.11
CA VAL A 105 0.63 3.00 -1.72
C VAL A 105 -0.41 4.10 -1.82
N PHE A 106 -1.48 3.83 -2.57
CA PHE A 106 -2.67 4.67 -2.62
C PHE A 106 -3.80 3.97 -1.89
N VAL A 107 -4.52 4.70 -1.05
CA VAL A 107 -5.75 4.26 -0.41
C VAL A 107 -6.86 5.26 -0.68
N CYS A 108 -7.96 4.79 -1.26
CA CYS A 108 -9.14 5.62 -1.54
C CYS A 108 -10.38 4.76 -1.72
N LEU A 109 -11.54 5.37 -1.96
CA LEU A 109 -12.73 4.62 -2.35
C LEU A 109 -12.51 3.97 -3.72
N ASP A 110 -12.85 2.68 -3.81
CA ASP A 110 -12.79 1.96 -5.08
C ASP A 110 -13.77 2.57 -6.09
N LYS A 111 -13.35 2.63 -7.35
CA LYS A 111 -14.15 3.22 -8.44
C LYS A 111 -13.71 2.72 -9.81
N PRO A 112 -14.58 2.80 -10.83
CA PRO A 112 -14.23 2.37 -12.18
C PRO A 112 -12.94 3.03 -12.68
N LYS A 113 -12.08 2.22 -13.32
CA LYS A 113 -10.83 2.66 -13.94
C LYS A 113 -9.80 3.27 -12.97
N LEU A 114 -9.94 3.05 -11.66
CA LEU A 114 -9.01 3.59 -10.66
C LEU A 114 -7.55 3.18 -10.95
N LEU A 115 -7.27 1.89 -11.15
CA LEU A 115 -5.92 1.40 -11.43
C LEU A 115 -5.28 2.06 -12.67
N SER A 116 -6.04 2.21 -13.77
CA SER A 116 -5.51 2.89 -14.96
C SER A 116 -5.19 4.36 -14.72
N GLN A 117 -5.98 5.04 -13.88
CA GLN A 117 -5.72 6.44 -13.52
C GLN A 117 -4.49 6.57 -12.63
N LEU A 118 -4.34 5.70 -11.62
CA LEU A 118 -3.16 5.68 -10.76
C LEU A 118 -1.90 5.31 -11.54
N SER A 119 -1.98 4.36 -12.48
CA SER A 119 -0.87 3.98 -13.35
C SER A 119 -0.42 5.15 -14.23
N ALA A 120 -1.36 5.89 -14.83
CA ALA A 120 -1.05 7.11 -15.58
C ALA A 120 -0.39 8.16 -14.68
N LEU A 121 -0.92 8.39 -13.48
CA LEU A 121 -0.36 9.32 -12.49
C LEU A 121 1.09 8.98 -12.14
N VAL A 122 1.40 7.70 -11.88
CA VAL A 122 2.76 7.22 -11.58
C VAL A 122 3.70 7.44 -12.78
N SER A 123 3.23 7.15 -13.99
CA SER A 123 3.97 7.39 -15.24
C SER A 123 4.24 8.88 -15.50
N GLU A 124 3.29 9.76 -15.16
CA GLU A 124 3.46 11.22 -15.28
C GLU A 124 4.53 11.81 -14.35
N VAL A 125 4.86 11.13 -13.25
CA VAL A 125 6.01 11.48 -12.39
C VAL A 125 7.34 11.02 -13.02
N GLY A 126 7.30 10.21 -14.08
CA GLY A 126 8.46 9.66 -14.76
C GLY A 126 8.97 8.36 -14.15
N LEU A 127 8.10 7.59 -13.49
CA LEU A 127 8.44 6.35 -12.80
C LEU A 127 8.04 5.14 -13.66
N ASN A 128 8.82 4.06 -13.58
CA ASN A 128 8.45 2.80 -14.19
C ASN A 128 7.82 1.88 -13.14
N ILE A 129 6.67 1.31 -13.46
CA ILE A 129 6.00 0.34 -12.61
C ILE A 129 6.67 -1.02 -12.84
N ARG A 130 7.27 -1.57 -11.79
CA ARG A 130 7.81 -2.94 -11.77
C ARG A 130 6.75 -3.96 -11.40
N GLU A 131 5.88 -3.59 -10.47
CA GLU A 131 4.81 -4.44 -9.96
C GLU A 131 3.66 -3.56 -9.45
N ALA A 132 2.42 -4.04 -9.58
CA ALA A 132 1.26 -3.37 -9.04
C ALA A 132 0.27 -4.41 -8.49
N HIS A 133 -0.18 -4.19 -7.26
CA HIS A 133 -1.20 -4.99 -6.58
C HIS A 133 -2.36 -4.10 -6.18
N VAL A 134 -3.58 -4.59 -6.36
CA VAL A 134 -4.79 -3.89 -5.92
C VAL A 134 -5.63 -4.83 -5.09
N TYR A 135 -5.96 -4.40 -3.88
CA TYR A 135 -6.85 -5.09 -2.97
C TYR A 135 -8.08 -4.22 -2.73
N SER A 136 -9.24 -4.66 -3.23
CA SER A 136 -10.52 -4.05 -2.88
C SER A 136 -11.04 -4.67 -1.59
N THR A 137 -11.30 -3.84 -0.59
CA THR A 137 -11.79 -4.26 0.72
C THR A 137 -13.31 -4.42 0.72
N LEU A 138 -13.83 -5.14 1.71
CA LEU A 138 -15.29 -5.32 1.90
C LEU A 138 -16.03 -4.02 2.25
N ASP A 139 -15.31 -3.03 2.77
CA ASP A 139 -15.82 -1.69 3.10
C ASP A 139 -15.54 -0.65 2.00
N ALA A 140 -15.44 -1.10 0.75
CA ALA A 140 -15.39 -0.29 -0.48
C ALA A 140 -14.13 0.58 -0.67
N PHE A 141 -13.07 0.35 0.09
CA PHE A 141 -11.77 0.96 -0.17
C PHE A 141 -10.96 0.13 -1.16
N SER A 142 -10.09 0.79 -1.90
CA SER A 142 -9.03 0.20 -2.70
C SER A 142 -7.69 0.52 -2.07
N LEU A 143 -6.91 -0.52 -1.79
CA LEU A 143 -5.50 -0.46 -1.41
C LEU A 143 -4.68 -0.83 -2.65
N SER A 144 -4.09 0.17 -3.31
CA SER A 144 -3.27 -0.01 -4.51
C SER A 144 -1.79 0.20 -4.19
N VAL A 145 -1.00 -0.87 -4.29
CA VAL A 145 0.44 -0.90 -3.98
C VAL A 145 1.22 -1.00 -5.29
N PHE A 146 2.15 -0.06 -5.51
CA PHE A 146 3.03 -0.04 -6.67
C PHE A 146 4.47 -0.15 -6.22
N LEU A 147 5.21 -1.09 -6.81
CA LEU A 147 6.67 -1.10 -6.76
C LEU A 147 7.19 -0.41 -8.00
N VAL A 148 7.97 0.64 -7.81
CA VAL A 148 8.42 1.52 -8.89
C VAL A 148 9.92 1.73 -8.87
N ASP A 149 10.47 2.03 -10.02
CA ASP A 149 11.79 2.62 -10.16
C ASP A 149 11.74 3.92 -10.98
N GLY A 150 12.91 4.51 -11.27
CA GLY A 150 13.03 5.81 -11.93
C GLY A 150 13.23 6.97 -10.95
N TRP A 151 12.97 6.76 -9.64
CA TRP A 151 13.32 7.71 -8.60
C TRP A 151 14.74 7.48 -8.08
N ASN A 152 15.64 8.42 -8.33
CA ASN A 152 17.07 8.22 -8.12
C ASN A 152 17.55 8.46 -6.67
N LYS A 153 16.69 8.90 -5.75
CA LYS A 153 17.04 9.18 -4.34
C LYS A 153 16.44 8.12 -3.43
N GLU A 154 17.09 7.76 -2.31
CA GLU A 154 16.53 6.83 -1.31
C GLU A 154 15.55 7.54 -0.36
N GLU A 155 15.71 8.85 -0.19
CA GLU A 155 14.75 9.64 0.54
C GLU A 155 13.45 9.75 -0.26
N ALA A 156 12.42 9.06 0.22
CA ALA A 156 11.11 9.03 -0.41
C ALA A 156 10.29 10.32 -0.20
N GLY A 157 10.76 11.28 0.61
CA GLY A 157 10.05 12.54 0.87
C GLY A 157 9.80 13.35 -0.41
N GLY A 158 10.80 13.44 -1.29
CA GLY A 158 10.65 14.09 -2.59
C GLY A 158 9.70 13.34 -3.53
N LEU A 159 9.74 12.01 -3.51
CA LEU A 159 8.85 11.16 -4.30
C LEU A 159 7.39 11.34 -3.85
N LEU A 160 7.16 11.27 -2.55
CA LEU A 160 5.84 11.48 -1.96
C LEU A 160 5.27 12.85 -2.32
N LYS A 161 6.11 13.90 -2.26
CA LYS A 161 5.70 15.25 -2.67
C LYS A 161 5.27 15.28 -4.13
N ALA A 162 6.08 14.74 -5.05
CA ALA A 162 5.77 14.73 -6.48
C ALA A 162 4.47 13.96 -6.78
N ILE A 163 4.27 12.81 -6.14
CA ILE A 163 3.02 12.04 -6.27
C ILE A 163 1.83 12.83 -5.73
N LYS A 164 1.95 13.46 -4.55
CA LYS A 164 0.86 14.27 -3.96
C LYS A 164 0.46 15.45 -4.86
N GLU A 165 1.41 16.12 -5.50
CA GLU A 165 1.13 17.18 -6.47
C GLU A 165 0.28 16.66 -7.64
N LYS A 166 0.61 15.47 -8.18
CA LYS A 166 -0.19 14.84 -9.24
C LYS A 166 -1.57 14.36 -8.76
N VAL A 167 -1.67 13.91 -7.51
CA VAL A 167 -2.95 13.51 -6.90
C VAL A 167 -3.91 14.70 -6.78
N ILE A 168 -3.43 15.89 -6.45
CA ILE A 168 -4.26 17.10 -6.40
C ILE A 168 -4.87 17.39 -7.78
N VAL A 169 -4.06 17.33 -8.84
CA VAL A 169 -4.54 17.52 -10.22
C VAL A 169 -5.54 16.43 -10.60
N TRP A 170 -5.23 15.17 -10.28
CA TRP A 170 -6.12 14.04 -10.53
C TRP A 170 -7.48 14.19 -9.85
N LEU A 171 -7.52 14.67 -8.60
CA LEU A 171 -8.78 14.92 -7.88
C LEU A 171 -9.61 16.01 -8.54
N ALA A 172 -8.99 17.12 -8.93
CA ALA A 172 -9.69 18.21 -9.62
C ALA A 172 -10.35 17.70 -10.91
N ASP A 173 -9.64 16.88 -11.66
CA ASP A 173 -10.13 16.25 -12.90
C ASP A 173 -11.23 15.20 -12.63
N GLN A 174 -11.22 14.51 -11.47
CA GLN A 174 -12.36 13.66 -11.06
C GLN A 174 -13.61 14.48 -10.78
N MET A 175 -13.48 15.61 -10.07
CA MET A 175 -14.62 16.44 -9.67
C MET A 175 -15.29 17.06 -10.89
N LEU A 176 -14.51 17.53 -11.87
CA LEU A 176 -15.04 18.10 -13.11
C LEU A 176 -15.87 17.07 -13.90
N ARG A 177 -15.40 15.81 -13.98
CA ARG A 177 -16.13 14.73 -14.65
C ARG A 177 -17.38 14.24 -13.92
N ALA A 178 -17.52 14.55 -12.63
CA ALA A 178 -18.69 14.17 -11.85
C ALA A 178 -19.84 15.20 -11.98
N THR A 179 -19.56 16.38 -12.53
CA THR A 179 -20.54 17.46 -12.72
C THR A 179 -21.15 17.51 -14.13
N ASP A 180 -20.60 16.75 -15.07
CA ASP A 180 -21.11 16.58 -16.44
C ASP A 180 -22.04 15.36 -16.54
#